data_AF-A0A2V6IP67-F1
#
_entry.id   AF-A0A2V6IP67-F1
#
_cell.length_a   1.000
_cell.length_b   1.000
_cell.length_c   1.000
_cell.angle_alpha   90.00
_cell.angle_beta   90.00
_cell.angle_gamma   90.00
#
_symmetry.space_group_name_H-M   'P 1'
#
loop_
_entity.id
_entity.type
_entity.pdbx_description
1 polymer ?
#
loop_
_entity_poly.entity_id
_entity_poly.type
_entity_poly.pdbx_seq_one_letter_code
_entity_poly.pdbx_strand_id
1 'polypeptide(L)' 'MAAKYREQYDRMKRWYVRFASLNQGRPHNVPSDNYLDDIYAFFMNCYHLKDWIKNDDTVPTTVQQAVEGSHQF' A
#
# COMPACT_ATOMS: atom_id res chain seq x y z
N MET A 1 -4.91 16.51 15.45
CA MET A 1 -4.94 15.04 15.41
C MET A 1 -4.08 14.60 14.24
N ALA A 2 -3.03 13.82 14.45
CA ALA A 2 -2.29 13.23 13.34
C ALA A 2 -3.23 12.27 12.61
N ALA A 3 -3.42 12.48 11.31
CA ALA A 3 -4.42 11.75 10.55
C ALA A 3 -4.07 10.25 10.52
N LYS A 4 -5.01 9.40 10.92
CA LYS A 4 -4.79 7.96 11.14
C LYS A 4 -4.33 7.25 9.87
N TYR A 5 -4.74 7.75 8.70
CA TYR A 5 -4.27 7.24 7.40
C TYR A 5 -2.76 7.41 7.18
N ARG A 6 -2.09 8.34 7.87
CA ARG A 6 -0.67 8.64 7.62
C ARG A 6 0.26 7.51 8.06
N GLU A 7 -0.02 6.88 9.20
CA GLU A 7 0.72 5.69 9.66
C GLU A 7 0.60 4.53 8.67
N GLN A 8 -0.52 4.49 7.95
CA GLN A 8 -0.89 3.42 7.03
C GLN A 8 -0.29 3.66 5.66
N TYR A 9 -0.22 4.92 5.28
CA TYR A 9 0.60 5.37 4.17
C TYR A 9 2.08 5.05 4.41
N ASP A 10 2.61 5.33 5.60
CA ASP A 10 4.00 5.00 5.95
C ASP A 10 4.23 3.48 5.96
N ARG A 11 3.25 2.69 6.41
CA ARG A 11 3.29 1.23 6.34
C ARG A 11 3.32 0.73 4.89
N MET A 12 2.44 1.23 4.03
CA MET A 12 2.44 0.91 2.60
C MET A 12 3.77 1.30 1.94
N LYS A 13 4.32 2.47 2.28
CA LYS A 13 5.60 2.95 1.75
C LYS A 13 6.77 2.02 2.12
N ARG A 14 6.79 1.46 3.33
CA ARG A 14 7.80 0.45 3.71
C ARG A 14 7.73 -0.80 2.84
N TRP A 15 6.53 -1.29 2.55
CA TRP A 15 6.33 -2.44 1.67
C TRP A 15 6.68 -2.13 0.21
N TYR A 16 6.39 -0.92 -0.26
CA TYR A 16 6.80 -0.46 -1.59
C TYR A 16 8.33 -0.47 -1.76
N VAL A 17 9.08 -0.01 -0.76
CA VAL A 17 10.56 -0.05 -0.80
C VAL A 17 11.07 -1.49 -0.88
N ARG A 18 10.46 -2.42 -0.15
CA ARG A 18 10.80 -3.85 -0.24
C ARG A 18 10.48 -4.40 -1.63
N PHE A 19 9.28 -4.15 -2.15
CA PHE A 19 8.87 -4.56 -3.49
C PHE A 19 9.81 -3.99 -4.58
N ALA A 20 10.14 -2.71 -4.53
CA ALA A 20 11.04 -2.07 -5.48
C ALA A 20 12.46 -2.66 -5.45
N SER A 21 12.90 -3.17 -4.30
CA SER A 21 14.19 -3.85 -4.16
C SER A 21 14.22 -5.24 -4.81
N LEU A 22 13.06 -5.89 -5.01
CA LEU A 22 12.96 -7.18 -5.69
C LEU A 22 13.34 -7.07 -7.18
N ASN A 23 13.03 -5.93 -7.81
CA ASN A 23 13.31 -5.69 -9.23
C ASN A 23 14.76 -5.28 -9.53
N GLN A 24 15.63 -5.16 -8.51
CA GLN A 24 17.02 -4.68 -8.66
C GLN A 24 18.03 -5.81 -8.95
N GLY A 25 17.58 -7.00 -9.31
CA GLY A 25 18.47 -8.10 -9.75
C GLY A 25 19.40 -8.63 -8.66
N ARG A 26 19.02 -8.51 -7.37
CA ARG A 26 19.81 -9.11 -6.29
C ARG A 26 19.82 -10.63 -6.43
N PRO A 27 20.95 -11.31 -6.13
CA PRO A 27 21.00 -12.77 -6.12
C PRO A 27 19.90 -13.32 -5.21
N HIS A 28 19.09 -14.23 -5.75
CA HIS A 28 17.95 -14.83 -5.06
C HIS A 28 18.43 -15.65 -3.85
N ASN A 29 18.52 -15.02 -2.68
CA ASN A 29 18.90 -15.66 -1.42
C ASN A 29 17.70 -16.25 -0.65
N VAL A 30 16.50 -16.19 -1.23
CA VAL A 30 15.25 -16.65 -0.61
C VAL A 30 14.38 -17.38 -1.65
N PRO A 31 13.53 -18.33 -1.21
CA PRO A 31 12.61 -19.05 -2.08
C PRO A 31 11.66 -18.11 -2.84
N SER A 32 11.23 -18.52 -4.04
CA SER A 32 10.29 -17.78 -4.89
C SER A 32 8.98 -17.42 -4.17
N ASP A 33 8.52 -18.26 -3.24
CA ASP A 33 7.29 -18.06 -2.48
C ASP A 33 7.34 -16.80 -1.60
N ASN A 34 8.51 -16.46 -1.05
CA ASN A 34 8.67 -15.23 -0.25
C ASN A 34 8.46 -13.95 -1.09
N TYR A 35 8.75 -14.00 -2.39
CA TYR A 35 8.50 -12.87 -3.29
C TYR A 35 7.00 -12.70 -3.56
N LEU A 36 6.28 -13.80 -3.71
CA LEU A 36 4.82 -13.77 -3.83
C LEU A 36 4.20 -13.18 -2.57
N ASP A 37 4.64 -13.59 -1.39
CA ASP A 37 4.17 -13.03 -0.12
C ASP A 37 4.46 -11.54 0.02
N ASP A 38 5.66 -11.07 -0.35
CA ASP A 38 6.00 -9.64 -0.34
C ASP A 38 5.13 -8.83 -1.33
N ILE A 39 4.81 -9.41 -2.50
CA ILE A 39 3.90 -8.81 -3.49
C ILE A 39 2.47 -8.74 -2.93
N TYR A 40 1.94 -9.85 -2.43
CA TYR A 40 0.61 -9.90 -1.82
C TYR A 40 0.50 -8.94 -0.64
N ALA A 41 1.51 -8.91 0.23
CA ALA A 41 1.57 -7.98 1.36
C ALA A 41 1.51 -6.53 0.87
N PHE A 42 2.26 -6.14 -0.17
CA PHE A 42 2.19 -4.79 -0.73
C PHE A 42 0.77 -4.43 -1.19
N PHE A 43 0.15 -5.27 -2.02
CA PHE A 43 -1.20 -5.01 -2.52
C PHE A 43 -2.26 -4.98 -1.42
N MET A 44 -2.15 -5.85 -0.41
CA MET A 44 -3.02 -5.82 0.77
C MET A 44 -2.87 -4.52 1.57
N ASN A 45 -1.64 -4.03 1.77
CA ASN A 45 -1.42 -2.74 2.43
C ASN A 45 -2.00 -1.57 1.61
N CYS A 46 -1.94 -1.62 0.29
CA CYS A 46 -2.60 -0.63 -0.58
C CYS A 46 -4.13 -0.66 -0.44
N TYR A 47 -4.72 -1.86 -0.40
CA TYR A 47 -6.16 -2.02 -0.22
C TYR A 47 -6.63 -1.51 1.15
N HIS A 48 -5.91 -1.88 2.22
CA HIS A 48 -6.20 -1.38 3.56
C HIS A 48 -6.05 0.14 3.67
N LEU A 49 -5.05 0.73 3.03
CA LEU A 49 -4.90 2.18 2.99
C LEU A 49 -6.10 2.86 2.31
N LYS A 50 -6.57 2.31 1.19
CA LYS A 50 -7.77 2.79 0.51
C LYS A 50 -8.98 2.74 1.44
N ASP A 51 -9.23 1.60 2.06
CA ASP A 51 -10.39 1.44 2.95
C ASP A 51 -10.30 2.35 4.16
N TRP A 52 -9.10 2.58 4.69
CA TRP A 52 -8.93 3.51 5.80
C TRP A 52 -9.23 4.94 5.41
N ILE A 53 -8.75 5.38 4.24
CA ILE A 53 -9.04 6.73 3.73
C ILE A 53 -10.55 6.91 3.53
N LYS A 54 -11.24 5.89 3.00
CA LYS A 54 -12.69 5.93 2.80
C LYS A 54 -13.48 6.04 4.10
N ASN A 55 -13.01 5.42 5.18
CA ASN A 55 -13.72 5.36 6.46
C ASN A 55 -13.16 6.35 7.51
N ASP A 56 -12.25 7.25 7.11
CA ASP A 56 -11.70 8.28 8.00
C ASP A 56 -12.47 9.59 7.79
N ASP A 57 -13.39 9.88 8.72
CA ASP A 57 -14.20 11.11 8.74
C ASP A 57 -13.35 12.40 8.89
N THR A 58 -12.07 12.26 9.23
CA THR A 58 -11.13 13.39 9.30
C THR A 58 -10.51 13.74 7.94
N VAL A 59 -10.71 12.88 6.93
CA VAL A 59 -10.22 13.08 5.56
C VAL A 59 -11.27 13.82 4.73
N PRO A 60 -10.89 14.88 3.98
CA PRO A 60 -11.82 15.57 3.09
C PRO A 60 -12.49 14.63 2.08
N THR A 61 -13.78 14.82 1.83
CA THR A 61 -14.57 14.00 0.89
C THR A 61 -13.97 13.95 -0.52
N THR A 62 -13.29 15.02 -0.95
CA THR A 62 -12.57 15.05 -2.24
C THR A 62 -11.45 14.01 -2.33
N VAL A 63 -10.74 13.78 -1.22
CA VAL A 63 -9.68 12.76 -1.13
C VAL A 63 -10.29 11.36 -1.08
N GLN A 64 -11.40 11.18 -0.36
CA GLN A 64 -12.12 9.90 -0.32
C GLN A 64 -12.61 9.48 -1.72
N GLN A 65 -13.19 10.41 -2.48
CA GLN A 65 -13.67 10.20 -3.85
C GLN A 65 -12.53 9.91 -4.85
N ALA A 66 -11.39 10.58 -4.71
CA ALA A 66 -10.23 10.37 -5.59
C ALA A 66 -9.68 8.94 -5.51
N VAL A 67 -9.69 8.34 -4.31
CA VAL A 67 -9.25 6.95 -4.12
C VAL A 67 -10.26 5.95 -4.70
N GLU A 68 -11.54 6.30 -4.78
CA GLU A 68 -12.60 5.46 -5.35
C GLU A 68 -12.62 5.49 -6.88
N GLY A 69 -12.43 6.67 -7.49
CA GLY A 69 -12.43 6.86 -8.95
C GLY A 69 -11.28 6.17 -9.71
N SER A 70 -10.30 5.61 -8.99
CA SER A 70 -9.14 4.92 -9.60
C SER A 70 -9.44 3.50 -10.11
N HIS A 71 -10.70 3.02 -10.04
CA HIS A 71 -11.15 1.70 -10.53
C HIS A 71 -11.72 1.71 -11.97
N GLN A 72 -11.48 2.78 -12.73
CA GLN A 72 -12.03 2.96 -14.08
C GLN A 72 -10.99 2.71 -15.18
N PHE A 73 -10.30 1.56 -15.15
CA PHE A 73 -9.50 1.06 -16.28
C PHE A 73 -9.57 -0.46 -16.37
#